data_AF-A0A3D3I9K6-F1
#
_entry.id   AF-A0A3D3I9K6-F1
#
_cell.length_a   1.000
_cell.length_b   1.000
_cell.length_c   1.000
_cell.angle_alpha   90.00
_cell.angle_beta   90.00
_cell.angle_gamma   90.00
#
_symmetry.space_group_name_H-M   'P 1'
#
loop_
_entity.id
_entity.type
_entity.pdbx_description
1 polymer ?
#
loop_
_entity_poly.entity_id
_entity_poly.type
_entity_poly.pdbx_seq_one_letter_code
_entity_poly.pdbx_strand_id
1 'polypeptide(L)'
;INWFAHKYGYRNFEVGDTSRNFLPVDFLMMGESYHNNHHKNGGRANFGGIRWHEIDPTYQVIKVLNKLNIIQLAKQRELTVETVNKAA
;
A
#
# COMPACT_ATOMS: atom_id res chain seq x y z
N ILE A 1 -7.02 -5.81 10.92
CA ILE A 1 -7.09 -5.05 9.65
C ILE A 1 -8.27 -5.46 8.80
N ASN A 2 -8.35 -6.72 8.36
CA ASN A 2 -9.38 -7.21 7.43
C ASN A 2 -10.82 -6.67 7.69
N TRP A 3 -11.42 -6.95 8.86
CA TRP A 3 -12.78 -6.47 9.14
C TRP A 3 -12.90 -4.92 9.18
N PHE A 4 -11.97 -4.25 9.86
CA PHE A 4 -12.01 -2.79 10.00
C PHE A 4 -11.78 -2.07 8.67
N ALA A 5 -10.80 -2.51 7.89
CA ALA A 5 -10.47 -1.98 6.58
C ALA A 5 -11.55 -2.26 5.54
N HIS A 6 -12.42 -3.25 5.75
CA HIS A 6 -13.61 -3.46 4.90
C HIS A 6 -14.84 -2.65 5.34
N LYS A 7 -14.78 -1.98 6.50
CA LYS A 7 -15.92 -1.23 7.06
C LYS A 7 -15.66 0.28 7.18
N TYR A 8 -14.46 0.68 7.53
CA TYR A 8 -14.07 2.05 7.84
C TYR A 8 -12.79 2.46 7.11
N GLY A 9 -12.70 3.73 6.75
CA GLY A 9 -11.54 4.29 6.06
C GLY A 9 -11.90 5.00 4.76
N TYR A 10 -10.87 5.26 3.97
CA TYR A 10 -10.99 5.91 2.67
C TYR A 10 -10.57 4.96 1.54
N ARG A 11 -10.87 5.31 0.29
CA ARG A 11 -10.48 4.52 -0.87
C ARG A 11 -9.61 5.39 -1.76
N ASN A 12 -8.55 4.78 -2.26
CA ASN A 12 -7.85 5.30 -3.43
C ASN A 12 -8.47 4.63 -4.64
N PHE A 13 -8.47 3.32 -4.74
CA PHE A 13 -8.90 2.64 -5.96
C PHE A 13 -10.32 2.08 -5.90
N GLU A 14 -11.00 2.16 -7.04
CA GLU A 14 -12.15 1.31 -7.33
C GLU A 14 -11.68 -0.14 -7.60
N VAL A 15 -12.18 -1.05 -6.76
CA VAL A 15 -11.95 -2.49 -6.79
C VAL A 15 -13.29 -3.16 -6.47
N GLY A 16 -13.50 -4.39 -6.94
CA GLY A 16 -14.77 -5.10 -6.81
C GLY A 16 -15.17 -5.52 -5.39
N ASP A 17 -14.33 -5.24 -4.40
CA ASP A 17 -14.57 -5.51 -2.98
C ASP A 17 -14.82 -4.23 -2.16
N THR A 18 -15.04 -4.41 -0.86
CA THR A 18 -15.30 -3.32 0.11
C THR A 18 -14.04 -2.80 0.81
N SER A 19 -12.83 -3.15 0.35
CA SER A 19 -11.57 -2.75 0.97
C SER A 19 -11.40 -1.22 0.98
N ARG A 20 -10.85 -0.72 2.08
CA ARG A 20 -10.55 0.69 2.36
C ARG A 20 -9.18 0.78 3.05
N ASN A 21 -8.48 1.88 2.82
CA ASN A 21 -7.32 2.26 3.61
C ASN A 21 -7.82 2.79 4.96
N PHE A 22 -7.36 2.18 6.06
CA PHE A 22 -7.89 2.46 7.39
C PHE A 22 -7.19 3.64 8.06
N LEU A 23 -5.85 3.68 8.08
CA LEU A 23 -5.08 4.78 8.66
C LEU A 23 -4.41 5.61 7.56
N PRO A 24 -4.47 6.96 7.61
CA PRO A 24 -3.75 7.82 6.66
C PRO A 24 -2.23 7.69 6.76
N VAL A 25 -1.72 7.51 7.99
CA VAL A 25 -0.31 7.24 8.31
C VAL A 25 -0.28 5.96 9.13
N ASP A 26 0.24 4.88 8.55
CA ASP A 26 0.17 3.56 9.15
C ASP A 26 1.49 3.10 9.77
N PHE A 27 1.89 3.83 10.80
CA PHE A 27 3.02 3.41 11.60
C PHE A 27 2.70 2.18 12.47
N LEU A 28 1.48 2.13 13.01
CA LEU A 28 1.10 1.12 14.00
C LEU A 28 0.96 -0.29 13.40
N MET A 29 0.42 -0.39 12.19
CA MET A 29 0.23 -1.68 11.51
C MET A 29 1.25 -1.89 10.39
N MET A 30 2.31 -1.08 10.38
CA MET A 30 3.44 -1.20 9.48
C MET A 30 3.06 -1.28 7.98
N GLY A 31 2.04 -0.53 7.57
CA GLY A 31 1.61 -0.42 6.16
C GLY A 31 0.46 -1.34 5.75
N GLU A 32 0.10 -2.33 6.57
CA GLU A 32 -0.99 -3.28 6.29
C GLU A 32 -2.38 -2.60 6.21
N SER A 33 -2.54 -1.44 6.84
CA SER A 33 -3.79 -0.69 6.85
C SER A 33 -4.10 -0.04 5.50
N TYR A 34 -3.13 0.04 4.58
CA TYR A 34 -3.33 0.46 3.19
C TYR A 34 -3.98 -0.67 2.36
N HIS A 35 -5.06 -1.22 2.89
CA HIS A 35 -5.69 -2.43 2.41
C HIS A 35 -6.28 -2.25 1.00
N ASN A 36 -6.88 -1.10 0.71
CA ASN A 36 -7.42 -0.83 -0.64
C ASN A 36 -6.30 -0.73 -1.69
N ASN A 37 -5.14 -0.17 -1.32
CA ASN A 37 -3.97 -0.16 -2.20
C ASN A 37 -3.43 -1.57 -2.44
N HIS A 38 -3.41 -2.40 -1.39
CA HIS A 38 -3.02 -3.82 -1.48
C HIS A 38 -3.97 -4.62 -2.38
N HIS A 39 -5.29 -4.49 -2.21
CA HIS A 39 -6.27 -5.20 -3.06
C HIS A 39 -6.19 -4.77 -4.53
N LYS A 40 -5.85 -3.52 -4.82
CA LYS A 40 -5.60 -3.07 -6.20
C LYS A 40 -4.31 -3.63 -6.77
N ASN A 41 -3.23 -3.62 -5.98
CA ASN A 41 -1.87 -3.93 -6.43
C ASN A 41 -1.16 -4.91 -5.47
N GLY A 42 -1.72 -6.10 -5.26
CA GLY A 42 -1.21 -7.04 -4.25
C GLY A 42 0.22 -7.54 -4.49
N GLY A 43 0.69 -7.48 -5.74
CA GLY A 43 2.08 -7.80 -6.09
C GLY A 43 3.09 -6.68 -5.80
N ARG A 44 2.63 -5.49 -5.35
CA ARG A 44 3.52 -4.38 -5.00
C ARG A 44 4.04 -4.53 -3.58
N ALA A 45 5.35 -4.44 -3.38
CA ALA A 45 6.00 -4.47 -2.07
C ALA A 45 5.80 -3.21 -1.23
N ASN A 46 5.38 -2.10 -1.86
CA ASN A 46 4.98 -0.86 -1.18
C ASN A 46 3.46 -0.74 -1.26
N PHE A 47 2.78 -0.92 -0.14
CA PHE A 47 1.32 -0.74 -0.07
C PHE A 47 0.94 0.74 0.07
N GLY A 48 1.88 1.61 0.48
CA GLY A 48 1.71 3.05 0.47
C GLY A 48 2.14 3.72 -0.84
N GLY A 49 2.45 5.01 -0.74
CA GLY A 49 2.98 5.83 -1.83
C GLY A 49 2.00 6.16 -2.95
N ILE A 50 0.69 5.95 -2.76
CA ILE A 50 -0.33 6.47 -3.68
C ILE A 50 -0.58 7.94 -3.38
N ARG A 51 -0.83 8.23 -2.10
CA ARG A 51 -0.82 9.60 -1.58
C ARG A 51 0.49 9.87 -0.86
N TRP A 52 0.92 11.13 -0.85
CA TRP A 52 2.20 11.55 -0.25
C TRP A 52 2.32 11.21 1.25
N HIS A 53 1.19 11.17 1.97
CA HIS A 53 1.14 10.85 3.40
C HIS A 53 1.07 9.34 3.69
N GLU A 54 0.90 8.49 2.67
CA GLU A 54 0.81 7.04 2.85
C GLU A 54 2.19 6.42 2.96
N ILE A 55 2.73 6.46 4.18
CA ILE A 55 4.05 5.91 4.50
C ILE A 55 3.89 4.47 4.95
N ASP A 56 4.50 3.55 4.21
CA ASP A 56 4.63 2.13 4.55
C ASP A 56 5.99 1.87 5.22
N PRO A 57 6.03 1.66 6.56
CA PRO A 57 7.26 1.35 7.28
C PRO A 57 7.89 0.02 6.84
N THR A 58 7.08 -1.00 6.53
CA THR A 58 7.57 -2.31 6.09
C THR A 58 8.32 -2.18 4.78
N TYR A 59 7.84 -1.36 3.85
CA TYR A 59 8.57 -1.11 2.61
C TYR A 59 9.95 -0.48 2.84
N GLN A 60 10.11 0.39 3.85
CA GLN A 60 11.43 0.93 4.19
C GLN A 60 12.37 -0.17 4.73
N VAL A 61 11.85 -1.08 5.55
CA VAL A 61 12.62 -2.25 6.04
C VAL A 61 13.02 -3.15 4.87
N ILE A 62 12.11 -3.45 3.95
CA ILE A 62 12.38 -4.24 2.73
C ILE A 62 13.51 -3.59 1.90
N LYS A 63 13.47 -2.25 1.72
CA LYS A 63 14.54 -1.53 1.02
C LYS A 63 15.90 -1.65 1.72
N VAL A 64 15.92 -1.58 3.05
CA VAL A 64 17.16 -1.74 3.82
C VAL A 64 17.71 -3.16 3.65
N LEU A 65 16.86 -4.19 3.80
CA LEU A 65 17.27 -5.58 3.61
C LEU A 65 17.77 -5.86 2.19
N ASN A 66 17.14 -5.26 1.18
CA ASN A 66 17.59 -5.34 -0.21
C ASN A 66 18.94 -4.64 -0.42
N LYS A 67 19.15 -3.47 0.21
CA LYS A 67 20.45 -2.75 0.14
C LYS A 67 21.58 -3.53 0.82
N LEU A 68 21.25 -4.29 1.87
CA LEU A 68 22.19 -5.18 2.56
C LEU A 68 22.40 -6.51 1.82
N ASN A 69 21.76 -6.72 0.66
CA ASN A 69 21.79 -7.97 -0.11
C ASN A 69 21.31 -9.20 0.67
N ILE A 70 20.46 -9.00 1.69
CA ILE A 70 19.83 -10.10 2.46
C ILE A 70 18.66 -10.69 1.66
N ILE A 71 17.93 -9.83 0.96
CA ILE A 71 16.84 -10.20 0.06
C ILE A 71 17.05 -9.53 -1.30
N GLN A 72 16.39 -10.05 -2.33
CA GLN A 72 16.31 -9.39 -3.64
C GLN A 72 14.88 -8.90 -3.87
N LEU A 73 14.72 -7.58 -4.00
CA LEU A 73 13.43 -6.98 -4.30
C LEU A 73 13.07 -7.22 -5.76
N ALA A 74 11.98 -7.94 -5.99
CA ALA A 74 11.46 -8.18 -7.33
C ALA A 74 11.09 -6.87 -8.03
N LYS A 75 11.22 -6.83 -9.37
CA LYS A 75 10.84 -5.66 -10.17
C LYS A 75 9.35 -5.37 -9.96
N GLN A 76 9.08 -4.16 -9.48
CA GLN A 76 7.73 -3.70 -9.15
C GLN A 76 7.07 -3.08 -10.38
N ARG A 77 5.75 -3.22 -10.50
CA ARG A 77 4.99 -2.38 -11.44
C ARG A 77 5.02 -0.94 -10.93
N GLU A 78 5.51 -0.04 -11.78
CA GLU A 78 5.44 1.39 -11.51
C GLU A 78 3.99 1.87 -11.61
N LEU A 79 3.61 2.75 -10.69
CA LEU A 79 2.32 3.41 -10.76
C LEU A 79 2.39 4.46 -11.86
N THR A 80 1.50 4.36 -12.84
CA THR A 80 1.36 5.38 -13.87
C THR A 80 0.54 6.55 -13.30
N VAL A 81 0.78 7.76 -13.81
CA VAL A 81 0.00 8.95 -13.42
C VAL A 81 -1.51 8.71 -13.62
N GLU A 82 -1.91 7.98 -14.66
CA GLU A 82 -3.31 7.60 -14.89
C GLU A 82 -3.89 6.68 -13.82
N THR A 83 -3.10 5.74 -13.29
CA THR A 83 -3.57 4.86 -12.21
C THR A 83 -3.69 5.62 -10.90
N VAL A 84 -2.78 6.56 -10.63
CA VAL A 84 -2.89 7.46 -9.47
C VAL A 84 -4.06 8.43 -9.61
N ASN A 85 -4.35 8.96 -10.79
CA ASN A 85 -5.47 9.89 -11.00
C ASN A 85 -6.84 9.20 -10.98
N LYS A 86 -6.89 7.89 -11.29
CA LYS A 86 -8.07 7.04 -11.04
C LYS A 86 -8.16 6.59 -9.58
N ALA A 87 -7.24 7.02 -8.72
CA ALA A 87 -7.49 6.97 -7.30
C ALA A 87 -8.55 8.05 -6.97
N ALA A 88 -9.76 7.62 -6.64
CA ALA A 88 -10.95 8.44 -6.40
C ALA A 88 -10.73 9.57 -5.37
#